data_AF-A0A1M3M572-F1
#
_entry.id   AF-A0A1M3M572-F1
#
_cell.length_a   1.000
_cell.length_b   1.000
_cell.length_c   1.000
_cell.angle_alpha   90.00
_cell.angle_beta   90.00
_cell.angle_gamma   90.00
#
_symmetry.space_group_name_H-M   'P 1'
#
loop_
_entity.id
_entity.type
_entity.pdbx_description
1 polymer ?
#
loop_
_entity_poly.entity_id
_entity_poly.type
_entity_poly.pdbx_seq_one_letter_code
_entity_poly.pdbx_strand_id
1 'polypeptide(L)' 'MPASTHRFAFTMDGRAVDGPADMNVTYVGRINRKLAEADARRRFEEWLSMPSALSRRWASNQIVVR' A
#
# COMPACT_ATOMS: atom_id res chain seq x y z
N MET A 1 0.90 -23.75 -7.79
CA MET A 1 -0.04 -22.61 -7.64
C MET A 1 0.77 -21.33 -7.72
N PRO A 2 0.54 -20.45 -8.70
CA PRO A 2 1.33 -19.23 -8.86
C PRO A 2 1.15 -18.32 -7.64
N ALA A 3 2.22 -17.62 -7.23
CA ALA A 3 2.15 -16.61 -6.18
C ALA A 3 1.24 -15.46 -6.65
N SER A 4 0.28 -15.06 -5.82
CA SER A 4 -0.58 -13.92 -6.14
C SER A 4 0.14 -12.64 -5.78
N THR A 5 0.36 -11.77 -6.76
CA THR A 5 0.83 -10.41 -6.50
C THR A 5 -0.36 -9.47 -6.50
N HIS A 6 -0.62 -8.83 -5.36
CA HIS A 6 -1.64 -7.80 -5.24
C HIS A 6 -0.99 -6.45 -5.03
N ARG A 7 -1.16 -5.55 -5.99
CA ARG A 7 -0.67 -4.18 -5.90
C ARG A 7 -1.83 -3.24 -5.62
N PHE A 8 -1.65 -2.37 -4.64
CA PHE A 8 -2.57 -1.32 -4.29
C PHE A 8 -1.83 0.02 -4.34
N ALA A 9 -2.42 1.00 -5.01
CA ALA A 9 -1.86 2.34 -5.10
C ALA A 9 -2.87 3.33 -4.51
N PHE A 10 -2.38 4.27 -3.70
CA PHE A 10 -3.18 5.27 -3.00
C PHE A 10 -2.63 6.67 -3.23
N THR A 11 -3.52 7.64 -3.40
CA THR A 11 -3.20 9.06 -3.44
C THR A 11 -3.28 9.69 -2.05
N MET A 12 -2.66 10.85 -1.82
CA MET A 12 -2.83 11.60 -0.57
C MET A 12 -4.29 11.95 -0.23
N ASP A 13 -5.18 11.96 -1.22
CA ASP A 13 -6.64 12.16 -1.03
C ASP A 13 -7.34 10.92 -0.43
N GLY A 14 -6.62 9.81 -0.25
CA GLY A 14 -7.18 8.56 0.27
C GLY A 14 -7.94 7.74 -0.76
N ARG A 15 -7.75 8.02 -2.05
CA ARG A 15 -8.35 7.25 -3.14
C ARG A 15 -7.39 6.17 -3.61
N ALA A 16 -7.92 4.97 -3.79
CA ALA A 16 -7.21 3.92 -4.51
C ALA A 16 -7.18 4.27 -6.00
N VAL A 17 -6.00 4.22 -6.63
CA VAL A 17 -5.81 4.51 -8.05
C VAL A 17 -4.95 3.44 -8.68
N ASP A 18 -5.10 3.22 -9.99
CA ASP A 18 -4.31 2.24 -10.76
C ASP A 18 -3.09 2.90 -11.46
N GLY A 19 -2.85 4.20 -11.22
CA GLY A 19 -1.88 5.03 -11.94
C GLY A 19 -0.84 5.71 -11.02
N PRO A 20 -0.32 6.91 -11.37
CA PRO A 20 0.65 7.61 -10.54
C PRO A 20 0.05 7.88 -9.15
N ALA A 21 0.64 7.24 -8.14
CA ALA A 21 0.15 7.23 -6.78
C ALA A 21 1.25 7.70 -5.83
N ASP A 22 0.88 8.45 -4.80
CA ASP A 22 1.79 8.91 -3.75
C ASP A 22 2.30 7.75 -2.90
N MET A 23 1.48 6.71 -2.72
CA MET A 23 1.85 5.51 -1.98
C MET A 23 1.47 4.25 -2.74
N ASN A 24 2.38 3.29 -2.80
CA ASN A 24 2.20 1.98 -3.40
C ASN A 24 2.47 0.90 -2.35
N VAL A 25 1.56 -0.06 -2.25
CA VAL A 25 1.70 -1.24 -1.40
C VAL A 25 1.59 -2.49 -2.28
N THR A 26 2.66 -3.25 -2.35
CA THR A 26 2.75 -4.47 -3.15
C THR A 26 2.79 -5.67 -2.23
N TYR A 27 1.78 -6.51 -2.28
CA TYR A 27 1.75 -7.79 -1.58
C TYR A 27 2.22 -8.90 -2.51
N VAL A 28 3.17 -9.67 -2.03
CA VAL A 28 3.74 -10.81 -2.74
C VAL A 28 3.55 -12.06 -1.88
N GLY A 29 2.78 -13.02 -2.36
CA GLY A 29 2.67 -14.34 -1.73
C GLY A 29 1.25 -14.87 -1.61
N ARG A 30 0.96 -15.65 -0.56
CA ARG A 30 -0.35 -16.30 -0.36
C ARG A 30 -1.23 -15.48 0.58
N ILE A 31 -1.68 -14.32 0.09
CA ILE A 31 -2.62 -13.47 0.84
C ILE A 31 -3.95 -13.34 0.11
N ASN A 32 -5.04 -13.37 0.88
CA ASN A 32 -6.37 -13.10 0.35
C ASN A 32 -6.46 -11.60 -0.01
N ARG A 33 -6.94 -11.29 -1.22
CA ARG A 33 -7.10 -9.90 -1.69
C ARG A 33 -7.82 -9.00 -0.69
N LYS A 34 -8.87 -9.51 -0.03
CA LYS A 34 -9.65 -8.74 0.96
C LYS A 34 -8.84 -8.39 2.21
N LEU A 35 -7.98 -9.32 2.66
CA LEU A 35 -7.06 -9.06 3.79
C LEU A 35 -5.96 -8.09 3.37
N ALA A 36 -5.42 -8.26 2.16
CA ALA A 36 -4.41 -7.36 1.61
C ALA A 36 -4.96 -5.93 1.46
N GLU A 37 -6.19 -5.76 0.99
CA GLU A 37 -6.84 -4.45 0.87
C GLU A 37 -7.05 -3.76 2.22
N ALA A 38 -7.55 -4.49 3.23
CA ALA A 38 -7.73 -3.96 4.58
C ALA A 38 -6.39 -3.55 5.23
N ASP A 39 -5.34 -4.36 5.06
CA ASP A 39 -3.99 -4.05 5.53
C ASP A 39 -3.40 -2.85 4.77
N ALA A 40 -3.61 -2.78 3.45
CA ALA A 40 -3.12 -1.69 2.62
C ALA A 40 -3.79 -0.36 3.00
N ARG A 41 -5.10 -0.39 3.28
CA ARG A 41 -5.86 0.77 3.76
C ARG A 41 -5.32 1.26 5.10
N ARG A 42 -5.12 0.34 6.05
CA ARG A 42 -4.54 0.66 7.35
C ARG A 42 -3.14 1.26 7.23
N ARG A 43 -2.26 0.67 6.41
CA ARG A 43 -0.91 1.21 6.14
C ARG A 43 -0.95 2.59 5.51
N PHE A 44 -1.90 2.82 4.61
CA PHE A 44 -2.11 4.13 4.01
C PHE A 44 -2.54 5.17 5.06
N GLU A 45 -3.46 4.82 5.96
CA GLU A 45 -3.88 5.71 7.04
C GLU A 45 -2.73 6.02 8.01
N GLU A 46 -1.93 5.02 8.37
CA GLU A 46 -0.72 5.20 9.19
C GLU A 46 0.31 6.10 8.47
N TRP A 47 0.51 5.91 7.17
CA TRP A 47 1.38 6.74 6.33
C TRP A 47 0.89 8.18 6.20
N LEU A 48 -0.42 8.38 6.03
CA LEU A 48 -1.05 9.70 5.96
C LEU A 48 -0.92 10.44 7.29
N SER A 49 -1.06 9.71 8.40
CA SER A 49 -0.92 10.24 9.76
C SER A 49 0.53 10.62 10.11
N MET A 50 1.54 10.16 9.37
CA MET A 50 2.93 10.52 9.64
C MET A 50 3.15 12.04 9.54
N PRO A 51 3.71 12.69 10.57
CA PRO A 51 3.92 14.14 10.58
C PRO A 51 5.08 14.59 9.68
N SER A 52 6.01 13.69 9.34
CA SER A 52 7.22 14.01 8.58
C SER A 52 7.06 13.67 7.10
N ALA A 53 7.09 14.70 6.24
CA ALA A 53 7.00 14.55 4.78
C ALA A 53 8.12 13.68 4.19
N LEU A 54 9.31 13.69 4.79
CA LEU A 54 10.42 12.81 4.42
C LEU A 54 10.12 11.35 4.73
N SER A 55 9.71 11.03 5.96
CA SER A 55 9.31 9.66 6.36
C SER A 55 8.17 9.15 5.49
N ARG A 56 7.23 10.02 5.15
CA ARG A 56 6.13 9.76 4.20
C ARG A 56 6.68 9.44 2.80
N ARG A 57 7.62 10.22 2.27
CA ARG A 57 8.29 9.91 1.00
C ARG A 57 9.09 8.60 1.04
N TRP A 58 9.74 8.25 2.15
CA TRP A 58 10.47 6.98 2.26
C TRP A 58 9.53 5.77 2.37
N ALA A 59 8.42 5.92 3.08
CA ALA A 59 7.41 4.88 3.26
C ALA A 59 6.37 4.81 2.12
N SER A 60 6.58 5.56 1.02
CA SER A 60 5.71 5.64 -0.15
C SER A 60 5.71 4.37 -1.00
N ASN A 61 6.72 3.50 -0.89
CA ASN A 61 6.75 2.23 -1.61
C ASN A 61 6.98 1.08 -0.63
N GLN A 62 5.93 0.33 -0.35
CA GLN A 62 5.96 -0.78 0.62
C GLN A 62 5.78 -2.10 -0.10
N ILE A 63 6.67 -3.06 0.20
CA ILE A 63 6.58 -4.43 -0.29
C ILE A 63 6.31 -5.33 0.92
N VAL A 64 5.20 -6.05 0.87
CA VAL A 64 4.74 -6.95 1.93
C VAL A 64 4.83 -8.37 1.41
N VAL A 65 5.73 -9.15 1.99
CA VAL A 65 5.91 -10.57 1.63
C VAL A 65 5.19 -11.41 2.69
N ARG A 66 4.24 -12.27 2.29
CA ARG A 66 3.46 -13.10 3.21
C ARG A 66 3.14 -14.49 2.70
#